data_AF-A0A1D2RTS9-F1
#
_entry.id   AF-A0A1D2RTS9-F1
#
_cell.length_a   1.000
_cell.length_b   1.000
_cell.length_c   1.000
_cell.angle_alpha   90.00
_cell.angle_beta   90.00
_cell.angle_gamma   90.00
#
_symmetry.space_group_name_H-M   'P 1'
#
loop_
_entity.id
_entity.type
_entity.pdbx_description
1 polymer ?
#
loop_
_entity_poly.entity_id
_entity_poly.type
_entity_poly.pdbx_seq_one_letter_code
_entity_poly.pdbx_strand_id
1 'polypeptide(L)'
;MLYVGGNDGMLHGFSATTGVEKIAYVPKAVIPDLVKLSDPAYKHRYFVDGSPLTGDANVGTAPTVDWRTLLVGTLGAGGKGYFVLDVTQPGNKSGTVPSNFNTGNAAALVLMDRTLNAAEPLTAGTDDEDIGHIFAAPVMDDSNPYKTTQIARLNDDRWAVVMGNGYNSKNERPVLLIQYLDEKNKVGNVRELRRIVATGTQALHSPVDPVLDADIVGNGLSAPRLLDVNGDGRVDVAYAGDLKGNLWKFDLTSTDANVWGVAVWGSASVTPCKTGTCKPLFTAVHAATGKRQAITTPPSLRPNNRGVGGLMVAFGTGANITDDQRSSTDVHSVYSVLDNTKYKLVSGGHVAINTTLTANPDGIGAIPVAVAFSELVQQDMVSTSPLAGAGLSAGRDFWKMTQNKVNFSNTGADPNKKGWYFNFQVTGERVLKAMSFFDGTNNLAITSVTPAYGGNGSSQESCEPAGTPEKQYITLMNIMDGRSPSFQVMDRNGDGLYNNVAGKDDGVSRMSLPPGAIGAVTGKKVITITGVDGKKNDFARAPEQALRPSWRQLQ
;
A
#
# COMPACT_ATOMS: atom_id res chain seq x y z
N MET A 1 4.88 -22.13 9.06
CA MET A 1 6.21 -21.74 8.55
C MET A 1 6.37 -20.25 8.71
N LEU A 2 7.59 -19.74 8.85
CA LEU A 2 7.94 -18.32 8.80
C LEU A 2 8.93 -18.15 7.66
N TYR A 3 8.65 -17.24 6.73
CA TYR A 3 9.52 -16.98 5.58
C TYR A 3 10.11 -15.59 5.68
N VAL A 4 11.41 -15.47 5.45
CA VAL A 4 12.15 -14.23 5.63
C VAL A 4 13.17 -14.08 4.49
N GLY A 5 13.19 -12.91 3.86
CA GLY A 5 14.27 -12.52 2.94
C GLY A 5 15.55 -12.21 3.71
N GLY A 6 16.66 -12.79 3.27
CA GLY A 6 17.98 -12.62 3.85
C GLY A 6 18.93 -11.83 2.93
N ASN A 7 19.67 -10.91 3.53
CA ASN A 7 20.77 -10.19 2.85
C ASN A 7 22.07 -11.01 2.78
N ASP A 8 22.00 -12.31 3.11
CA ASP A 8 22.95 -13.35 2.71
C ASP A 8 22.62 -13.94 1.32
N GLY A 9 21.57 -13.43 0.66
CA GLY A 9 21.23 -13.74 -0.72
C GLY A 9 20.10 -14.73 -0.92
N MET A 10 19.52 -15.22 0.17
CA MET A 10 18.51 -16.28 0.15
C MET A 10 17.18 -15.82 0.74
N LEU A 11 16.11 -16.47 0.33
CA LEU A 11 14.88 -16.51 1.12
C LEU A 11 14.91 -17.77 1.98
N HIS A 12 14.72 -17.62 3.29
CA HIS A 12 14.72 -18.72 4.25
C HIS A 12 13.30 -19.02 4.72
N GLY A 13 13.00 -20.30 4.94
CA GLY A 13 11.76 -20.78 5.54
C GLY A 13 12.03 -21.56 6.82
N PHE A 14 11.56 -21.06 7.96
CA PHE A 14 11.73 -21.67 9.28
C PHE A 14 10.45 -22.31 9.78
N SER A 15 10.59 -23.39 10.56
CA SER A 15 9.50 -23.93 11.35
C SER A 15 9.14 -22.98 12.49
N ALA A 16 7.90 -22.48 12.51
CA ALA A 16 7.42 -21.61 13.59
C ALA A 16 7.42 -22.28 14.98
N THR A 17 7.46 -23.63 15.03
CA THR A 17 7.47 -24.39 16.29
C THR A 17 8.87 -24.63 16.83
N THR A 18 9.84 -24.86 15.94
CA THR A 18 11.19 -25.32 16.35
C THR A 18 12.29 -24.32 16.02
N GLY A 19 12.02 -23.31 15.20
CA GLY A 19 13.02 -22.39 14.67
C GLY A 19 13.95 -23.02 13.62
N VAL A 20 13.83 -24.32 13.34
CA VAL A 20 14.70 -25.02 12.39
C VAL A 20 14.35 -24.60 10.95
N GLU A 21 15.38 -24.29 10.18
CA GLU A 21 15.29 -24.00 8.75
C GLU A 21 14.85 -25.25 7.96
N LYS A 22 13.92 -25.07 7.03
CA LYS A 22 13.34 -26.15 6.21
C LYS A 22 13.57 -25.95 4.72
N ILE A 23 13.79 -24.72 4.27
CA ILE A 23 14.02 -24.39 2.88
C ILE A 23 14.83 -23.10 2.80
N ALA A 24 15.77 -23.07 1.85
CA ALA A 24 16.44 -21.87 1.40
C ALA A 24 16.29 -21.78 -0.13
N TYR A 25 15.94 -20.61 -0.63
CA TYR A 25 15.85 -20.35 -2.06
C TYR A 25 16.80 -19.22 -2.45
N VAL A 26 17.66 -19.47 -3.44
CA VAL A 26 18.55 -18.46 -4.02
C VAL A 26 17.93 -17.99 -5.34
N PRO A 27 17.47 -16.74 -5.45
CA PRO A 27 16.96 -16.21 -6.70
C PRO A 27 18.05 -16.15 -7.78
N LYS A 28 17.67 -16.41 -9.04
CA LYS A 28 18.60 -16.47 -10.18
C LYS A 28 19.50 -15.23 -10.25
N ALA A 29 18.91 -14.04 -10.07
CA ALA A 29 19.65 -12.77 -10.14
C ALA A 29 20.75 -12.62 -9.09
N VAL A 30 20.66 -13.32 -7.96
CA VAL A 30 21.59 -13.18 -6.84
C VAL A 30 22.81 -14.11 -7.00
N ILE A 31 22.65 -15.25 -7.67
CA ILE A 31 23.68 -16.30 -7.79
C ILE A 31 25.07 -15.77 -8.18
N PRO A 32 25.23 -14.92 -9.22
CA PRO A 32 26.57 -14.46 -9.64
C PRO A 32 27.27 -13.59 -8.59
N ASP A 33 26.50 -12.95 -7.71
CA ASP A 33 27.00 -12.01 -6.72
C ASP A 33 27.27 -12.65 -5.35
N LEU A 34 26.83 -13.90 -5.11
CA LEU A 34 27.03 -14.59 -3.84
C LEU A 34 28.51 -14.78 -3.48
N VAL A 35 29.39 -14.93 -4.47
CA VAL A 35 30.84 -15.06 -4.24
C VAL A 35 31.41 -13.85 -3.48
N LYS A 36 30.81 -12.67 -3.62
CA LYS A 36 31.24 -11.44 -2.95
C LYS A 36 31.08 -11.52 -1.42
N LEU A 37 30.17 -12.35 -0.91
CA LEU A 37 30.00 -12.55 0.54
C LEU A 37 31.20 -13.23 1.20
N SER A 38 32.04 -13.91 0.41
CA SER A 38 33.28 -14.53 0.89
C SER A 38 34.50 -13.59 0.84
N ASP A 39 34.36 -12.41 0.23
CA ASP A 39 35.45 -11.44 0.10
C ASP A 39 35.69 -10.72 1.44
N PRO A 40 36.89 -10.78 2.03
CA PRO A 40 37.21 -10.03 3.25
C PRO A 40 37.06 -8.51 3.11
N ALA A 41 37.13 -7.98 1.88
CA ALA A 41 36.90 -6.58 1.56
C ALA A 41 35.44 -6.26 1.19
N TYR A 42 34.51 -7.17 1.44
CA TYR A 42 33.09 -7.01 1.13
C TYR A 42 32.51 -5.72 1.73
N LYS A 43 31.96 -4.88 0.85
CA LYS A 43 31.10 -3.77 1.24
C LYS A 43 29.66 -4.23 1.17
N HIS A 44 28.90 -3.99 2.23
CA HIS A 44 27.53 -4.46 2.33
C HIS A 44 26.68 -4.00 1.14
N ARG A 45 25.98 -4.95 0.55
CA ARG A 45 24.94 -4.74 -0.45
C ARG A 45 23.72 -5.55 -0.06
N TYR A 46 22.56 -5.02 -0.39
CA TYR A 46 21.31 -5.75 -0.24
C TYR A 46 21.23 -6.88 -1.28
N PHE A 47 20.51 -7.94 -0.94
CA PHE A 47 20.20 -9.06 -1.84
C PHE A 47 18.71 -9.38 -1.85
N VAL A 48 18.21 -10.23 -0.95
CA VAL A 48 16.76 -10.49 -0.81
C VAL A 48 16.23 -9.64 0.34
N ASP A 49 15.91 -8.38 0.02
CA ASP A 49 15.48 -7.38 1.01
C ASP A 49 13.96 -7.17 1.05
N GLY A 50 13.23 -7.79 0.11
CA GLY A 50 11.77 -7.72 0.06
C GLY A 50 11.09 -8.55 1.15
N SER A 51 9.94 -8.07 1.64
CA SER A 51 9.09 -8.85 2.53
C SER A 51 8.24 -9.83 1.71
N PRO A 52 8.38 -11.16 1.90
CA PRO A 52 7.59 -12.11 1.15
C PRO A 52 6.11 -12.05 1.56
N LEU A 53 5.24 -12.43 0.63
CA LEU A 53 3.82 -12.62 0.87
C LEU A 53 3.40 -14.05 0.50
N THR A 54 2.32 -14.52 1.11
CA THR A 54 1.73 -15.84 0.82
C THR A 54 0.25 -15.73 0.52
N GLY A 55 -0.27 -16.66 -0.27
CA GLY A 55 -1.69 -16.76 -0.58
C GLY A 55 -2.00 -18.04 -1.35
N ASP A 56 -3.26 -18.45 -1.30
CA ASP A 56 -3.73 -19.63 -2.01
C ASP A 56 -4.23 -19.24 -3.40
N ALA A 57 -3.88 -20.04 -4.41
CA ALA A 57 -4.31 -19.86 -5.78
C ALA A 57 -4.60 -21.19 -6.47
N ASN A 58 -5.57 -21.20 -7.37
CA ASN A 58 -5.75 -22.32 -8.29
C ASN A 58 -4.83 -22.13 -9.50
N VAL A 59 -3.79 -22.95 -9.61
CA VAL A 59 -2.82 -22.92 -10.73
C VAL A 59 -3.24 -23.81 -11.90
N GLY A 60 -4.26 -24.65 -11.70
CA GLY A 60 -4.83 -25.50 -12.74
C GLY A 60 -5.63 -24.72 -13.77
N THR A 61 -5.94 -25.37 -14.90
CA THR A 61 -6.85 -24.84 -15.92
C THR A 61 -8.17 -25.59 -15.86
N ALA A 62 -9.29 -24.85 -15.92
CA ALA A 62 -10.62 -25.45 -15.91
C ALA A 62 -10.74 -26.55 -17.00
N PRO A 63 -11.34 -27.71 -16.69
CA PRO A 63 -12.06 -28.03 -15.43
C PRO A 63 -11.16 -28.53 -14.29
N THR A 64 -9.85 -28.71 -14.52
CA THR A 64 -8.91 -29.24 -13.51
C THR A 64 -8.56 -28.16 -12.50
N VAL A 65 -8.89 -28.43 -11.24
CA VAL A 65 -8.53 -27.56 -10.11
C VAL A 65 -7.25 -28.08 -9.48
N ASP A 66 -6.29 -27.20 -9.27
CA ASP A 66 -5.03 -27.46 -8.57
C ASP A 66 -4.73 -26.31 -7.61
N TRP A 67 -5.24 -26.42 -6.37
CA TRP A 67 -5.03 -25.41 -5.34
C TRP A 67 -3.65 -25.55 -4.71
N ARG A 68 -2.92 -24.43 -4.68
CA ARG A 68 -1.58 -24.32 -4.10
C ARG A 68 -1.51 -23.14 -3.16
N THR A 69 -0.68 -23.27 -2.11
CA THR A 69 -0.24 -22.13 -1.31
C THR A 69 1.06 -21.63 -1.93
N LEU A 70 1.02 -20.41 -2.46
CA LEU A 70 2.15 -19.79 -3.13
C LEU A 70 2.80 -18.75 -2.24
N LEU A 71 4.12 -18.63 -2.37
CA LEU A 71 4.92 -17.58 -1.77
C LEU A 71 5.48 -16.70 -2.88
N VAL A 72 5.29 -15.39 -2.78
CA VAL A 72 5.91 -14.40 -3.67
C VAL A 72 6.97 -13.65 -2.90
N GLY A 73 8.20 -13.65 -3.42
CA GLY A 73 9.31 -12.89 -2.88
C GLY A 73 9.80 -11.85 -3.88
N THR A 74 10.30 -10.73 -3.38
CA THR A 74 10.92 -9.67 -4.19
C THR A 74 12.34 -9.39 -3.70
N LEU A 75 13.18 -8.84 -4.57
CA LEU A 75 14.56 -8.51 -4.19
C LEU A 75 14.69 -7.18 -3.46
N GLY A 76 13.65 -6.33 -3.47
CA GLY A 76 13.70 -5.01 -2.84
C GLY A 76 14.89 -4.19 -3.34
N ALA A 77 15.76 -3.76 -2.41
CA ALA A 77 16.94 -2.98 -2.76
C ALA A 77 18.06 -3.81 -3.42
N GLY A 78 18.06 -5.14 -3.28
CA GLY A 78 19.17 -5.97 -3.75
C GLY A 78 19.16 -6.33 -5.23
N GLY A 79 18.04 -6.10 -5.91
CA GLY A 79 17.91 -6.32 -7.35
C GLY A 79 16.50 -6.03 -7.87
N LYS A 80 16.29 -6.24 -9.16
CA LYS A 80 14.99 -6.03 -9.82
C LYS A 80 14.26 -7.36 -9.96
N GLY A 81 12.94 -7.31 -9.83
CA GLY A 81 12.07 -8.46 -10.04
C GLY A 81 11.70 -9.26 -8.81
N TYR A 82 11.05 -10.39 -9.09
CA TYR A 82 10.32 -11.21 -8.11
C TYR A 82 10.30 -12.68 -8.54
N PHE A 83 10.00 -13.56 -7.59
CA PHE A 83 9.91 -15.00 -7.79
C PHE A 83 8.68 -15.57 -7.05
N VAL A 84 8.21 -16.73 -7.50
CA VAL A 84 7.06 -17.42 -6.91
C VAL A 84 7.44 -18.87 -6.60
N LEU A 85 7.22 -19.29 -5.37
CA LEU A 85 7.47 -20.65 -4.89
C LEU A 85 6.16 -21.34 -4.52
N ASP A 86 6.07 -22.65 -4.80
CA ASP A 86 5.04 -23.53 -4.23
C ASP A 86 5.47 -23.95 -2.82
N VAL A 87 4.74 -23.47 -1.82
CA VAL A 87 4.95 -23.78 -0.40
C VAL A 87 3.79 -24.55 0.22
N THR A 88 3.02 -25.28 -0.61
CA THR A 88 1.80 -26.00 -0.20
C THR A 88 2.05 -27.07 0.86
N GLN A 89 3.17 -27.80 0.77
CA GLN A 89 3.42 -28.97 1.62
C GLN A 89 4.72 -28.84 2.45
N PRO A 90 4.79 -27.90 3.41
CA PRO A 90 5.95 -27.74 4.28
C PRO A 90 6.07 -28.88 5.32
N GLY A 91 5.07 -29.75 5.40
CA GLY A 91 4.87 -30.73 6.46
C GLY A 91 4.05 -30.16 7.63
N ASN A 92 3.51 -31.04 8.48
CA ASN A 92 2.69 -30.63 9.63
C ASN A 92 3.37 -30.92 10.98
N LYS A 93 2.85 -30.33 12.07
CA LYS A 93 3.39 -30.48 13.44
C LYS A 93 3.39 -31.94 13.92
N SER A 94 2.41 -32.73 13.49
CA SER A 94 2.27 -34.13 13.90
C SER A 94 3.16 -35.11 13.10
N GLY A 95 3.83 -34.65 12.04
CA GLY A 95 4.59 -35.50 11.12
C GLY A 95 3.72 -36.37 10.19
N THR A 96 2.40 -36.29 10.26
CA THR A 96 1.45 -37.06 9.44
C THR A 96 1.46 -36.62 7.98
N VAL A 97 1.69 -35.32 7.73
CA VAL A 97 1.87 -34.79 6.38
C VAL A 97 3.37 -34.62 6.18
N PRO A 98 4.01 -35.41 5.29
CA PRO A 98 5.43 -35.26 5.01
C PRO A 98 5.69 -33.92 4.34
N SER A 99 6.89 -33.37 4.59
CA SER A 99 7.35 -32.20 3.87
C SER A 99 7.82 -32.60 2.47
N ASN A 100 7.44 -31.82 1.45
CA ASN A 100 7.99 -31.95 0.09
C ASN A 100 9.22 -31.05 -0.14
N PHE A 101 9.73 -30.39 0.90
CA PHE A 101 10.95 -29.59 0.85
C PHE A 101 12.19 -30.50 0.93
N ASN A 102 12.52 -31.14 -0.18
CA ASN A 102 13.70 -31.96 -0.32
C ASN A 102 14.37 -31.72 -1.69
N THR A 103 15.64 -32.09 -1.80
CA THR A 103 16.46 -31.83 -2.99
C THR A 103 15.91 -32.48 -4.27
N GLY A 104 15.27 -33.64 -4.15
CA GLY A 104 14.63 -34.32 -5.29
C GLY A 104 13.41 -33.58 -5.85
N ASN A 105 12.78 -32.70 -5.07
CA ASN A 105 11.60 -31.94 -5.46
C ASN A 105 11.90 -30.45 -5.76
N ALA A 106 13.16 -30.02 -5.66
CA ALA A 106 13.53 -28.60 -5.77
C ALA A 106 13.02 -27.92 -7.05
N ALA A 107 13.05 -28.63 -8.18
CA ALA A 107 12.56 -28.12 -9.46
C ALA A 107 11.04 -27.85 -9.48
N ALA A 108 10.26 -28.55 -8.67
CA ALA A 108 8.80 -28.36 -8.57
C ALA A 108 8.41 -27.27 -7.56
N LEU A 109 9.31 -26.89 -6.65
CA LEU A 109 9.07 -25.83 -5.68
C LEU A 109 9.15 -24.43 -6.32
N VAL A 110 9.91 -24.29 -7.40
CA VAL A 110 10.06 -23.01 -8.11
C VAL A 110 8.99 -22.91 -9.19
N LEU A 111 7.95 -22.12 -8.93
CA LEU A 111 6.88 -21.92 -9.90
C LEU A 111 7.32 -20.98 -11.03
N MET A 112 8.09 -19.94 -10.68
CA MET A 112 8.72 -19.00 -11.60
C MET A 112 9.76 -18.12 -10.91
N ASP A 113 10.74 -17.64 -11.67
CA ASP A 113 11.70 -16.62 -11.24
C ASP A 113 11.87 -15.59 -12.37
N ARG A 114 11.44 -14.33 -12.11
CA ARG A 114 11.61 -13.16 -12.98
C ARG A 114 12.57 -12.15 -12.35
N THR A 115 13.54 -12.62 -11.58
CA THR A 115 14.60 -11.76 -11.04
C THR A 115 15.65 -11.45 -12.09
N LEU A 116 16.13 -10.20 -12.08
CA LEU A 116 17.11 -9.69 -13.04
C LEU A 116 18.39 -9.30 -12.30
N ASN A 117 19.52 -9.90 -12.69
CA ASN A 117 20.82 -9.42 -12.21
C ASN A 117 21.15 -8.08 -12.91
N ALA A 118 21.78 -7.17 -12.18
CA ALA A 118 22.14 -5.85 -12.72
C ALA A 118 23.06 -5.91 -13.96
N ALA A 119 23.85 -6.96 -14.12
CA ALA A 119 24.75 -7.18 -15.25
C ALA A 119 24.10 -7.96 -16.41
N GLU A 120 22.90 -8.53 -16.23
CA GLU A 120 22.21 -9.23 -17.32
C GLU A 120 21.63 -8.22 -18.33
N PRO A 121 21.93 -8.35 -19.64
CA PRO A 121 21.36 -7.46 -20.64
C PRO A 121 19.86 -7.74 -20.81
N LEU A 122 19.04 -6.69 -20.69
CA LEU A 122 17.62 -6.77 -21.01
C LEU A 122 17.41 -6.73 -22.52
N THR A 123 16.92 -7.83 -23.09
CA THR A 123 16.49 -7.90 -24.48
C THR A 123 15.42 -6.86 -24.76
N ALA A 124 15.64 -6.04 -25.78
CA ALA A 124 14.74 -4.96 -26.15
C ALA A 124 13.34 -5.48 -26.47
N GLY A 125 12.29 -4.82 -25.96
CA GLY A 125 10.91 -5.17 -26.24
C GLY A 125 10.35 -6.36 -25.42
N THR A 126 11.09 -6.85 -24.43
CA THR A 126 10.58 -7.89 -23.51
C THR A 126 9.69 -7.31 -22.41
N ASP A 127 8.89 -8.17 -21.78
CA ASP A 127 8.03 -7.75 -20.67
C ASP A 127 8.82 -7.30 -19.43
N ASP A 128 10.05 -7.77 -19.30
CA ASP A 128 10.90 -7.54 -18.13
C ASP A 128 11.50 -6.13 -18.08
N GLU A 129 11.42 -5.35 -19.18
CA GLU A 129 11.91 -3.97 -19.24
C GLU A 129 11.17 -3.01 -18.30
N ASP A 130 9.91 -3.32 -18.00
CA ASP A 130 9.12 -2.53 -17.06
C ASP A 130 9.33 -2.97 -15.61
N ILE A 131 10.03 -4.06 -15.33
CA ILE A 131 10.23 -4.57 -13.97
C ILE A 131 11.40 -3.82 -13.30
N GLY A 132 11.11 -3.20 -12.15
CA GLY A 132 12.06 -2.47 -11.32
C GLY A 132 12.33 -3.13 -9.97
N HIS A 133 12.79 -2.31 -9.04
CA HIS A 133 12.93 -2.65 -7.62
C HIS A 133 11.56 -2.60 -6.93
N ILE A 134 11.06 -3.76 -6.51
CA ILE A 134 9.75 -3.88 -5.88
C ILE A 134 9.92 -3.90 -4.36
N PHE A 135 9.67 -2.74 -3.74
CA PHE A 135 9.70 -2.52 -2.29
C PHE A 135 8.34 -2.73 -1.61
N ALA A 136 7.34 -3.18 -2.36
CA ALA A 136 5.99 -3.36 -1.86
C ALA A 136 5.96 -4.38 -0.71
N ALA A 137 5.60 -3.91 0.49
CA ALA A 137 5.22 -4.79 1.58
C ALA A 137 3.88 -5.47 1.26
N PRO A 138 3.60 -6.66 1.83
CA PRO A 138 2.34 -7.36 1.63
C PRO A 138 1.14 -6.49 1.99
N VAL A 139 0.19 -6.35 1.07
CA VAL A 139 -1.07 -5.62 1.33
C VAL A 139 -2.08 -6.57 1.95
N MET A 140 -2.40 -6.34 3.23
CA MET A 140 -3.33 -7.18 3.99
C MET A 140 -4.80 -6.85 3.70
N ASP A 141 -5.65 -7.85 3.84
CA ASP A 141 -7.10 -7.69 3.81
C ASP A 141 -7.59 -7.02 5.11
N ASP A 142 -8.54 -6.09 4.99
CA ASP A 142 -9.06 -5.35 6.15
C ASP A 142 -9.89 -6.23 7.10
N SER A 143 -10.53 -7.28 6.58
CA SER A 143 -11.38 -8.19 7.36
C SER A 143 -10.60 -9.37 7.91
N ASN A 144 -9.56 -9.82 7.19
CA ASN A 144 -8.67 -10.89 7.61
C ASN A 144 -7.20 -10.48 7.50
N PRO A 145 -6.56 -10.04 8.61
CA PRO A 145 -5.16 -9.60 8.59
C PRO A 145 -4.16 -10.73 8.32
N TYR A 146 -4.60 -11.99 8.24
CA TYR A 146 -3.75 -13.12 7.86
C TYR A 146 -3.79 -13.43 6.37
N LYS A 147 -4.57 -12.67 5.59
CA LYS A 147 -4.72 -12.84 4.15
C LYS A 147 -4.11 -11.64 3.42
N THR A 148 -3.27 -11.93 2.44
CA THR A 148 -2.77 -10.92 1.51
C THR A 148 -3.75 -10.76 0.35
N THR A 149 -3.93 -9.54 -0.15
CA THR A 149 -4.89 -9.23 -1.22
C THR A 149 -4.28 -9.32 -2.61
N GLN A 150 -2.96 -9.41 -2.70
CA GLN A 150 -2.24 -9.34 -3.99
C GLN A 150 -2.30 -10.63 -4.80
N ILE A 151 -2.51 -11.79 -4.16
CA ILE A 151 -2.83 -13.04 -4.84
C ILE A 151 -4.34 -13.15 -4.89
N ALA A 152 -4.92 -12.99 -6.08
CA ALA A 152 -6.35 -12.91 -6.25
C ALA A 152 -6.81 -13.51 -7.58
N ARG A 153 -8.10 -13.84 -7.64
CA ARG A 153 -8.80 -14.17 -8.88
C ARG A 153 -9.27 -12.89 -9.55
N LEU A 154 -9.13 -12.81 -10.87
CA LEU A 154 -9.55 -11.65 -11.67
C LEU A 154 -10.84 -11.94 -12.45
N ASN A 155 -11.40 -10.92 -13.11
CA ASN A 155 -12.66 -11.04 -13.86
C ASN A 155 -12.59 -11.94 -15.10
N ASP A 156 -11.40 -12.28 -15.58
CA ASP A 156 -11.19 -13.31 -16.62
C ASP A 156 -11.11 -14.74 -16.06
N ASP A 157 -11.47 -14.91 -14.78
CA ASP A 157 -11.52 -16.15 -14.00
C ASP A 157 -10.15 -16.80 -13.73
N ARG A 158 -9.06 -16.04 -13.88
CA ARG A 158 -7.70 -16.53 -13.67
C ARG A 158 -7.10 -16.02 -12.37
N TRP A 159 -6.22 -16.82 -11.78
CA TRP A 159 -5.46 -16.41 -10.59
C TRP A 159 -4.18 -15.70 -10.99
N ALA A 160 -3.90 -14.58 -10.34
CA ALA A 160 -2.72 -13.78 -10.60
C ALA A 160 -2.15 -13.15 -9.32
N VAL A 161 -0.87 -12.78 -9.37
CA VAL A 161 -0.28 -11.83 -8.44
C VAL A 161 -0.37 -10.44 -9.07
N VAL A 162 -1.01 -9.49 -8.39
CA VAL A 162 -1.13 -8.10 -8.85
C VAL A 162 -0.18 -7.21 -8.04
N MET A 163 0.71 -6.51 -8.73
CA MET A 163 1.78 -5.71 -8.12
C MET A 163 2.04 -4.43 -8.91
N GLY A 164 2.61 -3.43 -8.26
CA GLY A 164 3.27 -2.34 -8.96
C GLY A 164 4.61 -2.81 -9.50
N ASN A 165 5.04 -2.26 -10.62
CA ASN A 165 6.30 -2.65 -11.24
C ASN A 165 7.55 -2.25 -10.45
N GLY A 166 7.40 -1.43 -9.41
CA GLY A 166 8.51 -0.92 -8.63
C GLY A 166 9.26 0.17 -9.37
N TYR A 167 10.44 0.49 -8.88
CA TYR A 167 11.16 1.72 -9.24
C TYR A 167 12.42 1.42 -10.04
N ASN A 168 12.91 2.40 -10.81
CA ASN A 168 14.13 2.26 -11.60
C ASN A 168 14.07 1.04 -12.56
N SER A 169 12.92 0.85 -13.22
CA SER A 169 12.81 -0.06 -14.36
C SER A 169 13.52 0.52 -15.59
N LYS A 170 13.77 -0.28 -16.65
CA LYS A 170 14.48 0.22 -17.84
C LYS A 170 13.73 1.37 -18.53
N ASN A 171 12.40 1.27 -18.58
CA ASN A 171 11.54 2.31 -19.16
C ASN A 171 11.11 3.38 -18.15
N GLU A 172 11.48 3.24 -16.88
CA GLU A 172 11.17 4.13 -15.75
C GLU A 172 9.70 4.51 -15.54
N ARG A 173 8.76 3.90 -16.25
CA ARG A 173 7.34 4.27 -16.24
C ARG A 173 6.50 3.49 -15.21
N PRO A 174 5.36 4.03 -14.75
CA PRO A 174 4.47 3.33 -13.82
C PRO A 174 3.64 2.26 -14.54
N VAL A 175 3.72 1.01 -14.09
CA VAL A 175 3.02 -0.13 -14.69
C VAL A 175 2.40 -1.01 -13.61
N LEU A 176 1.11 -1.36 -13.79
CA LEU A 176 0.48 -2.44 -13.02
C LEU A 176 0.85 -3.78 -13.66
N LEU A 177 1.50 -4.63 -12.88
CA LEU A 177 1.87 -5.99 -13.26
C LEU A 177 0.79 -6.96 -12.79
N ILE A 178 0.32 -7.79 -13.70
CA ILE A 178 -0.61 -8.89 -13.44
C ILE A 178 0.10 -10.16 -13.89
N GLN A 179 0.76 -10.84 -12.95
CA GLN A 179 1.46 -12.09 -13.22
C GLN A 179 0.47 -13.25 -13.04
N TYR A 180 0.06 -13.89 -14.13
CA TYR A 180 -0.79 -15.08 -14.02
C TYR A 180 -0.05 -16.23 -13.38
N LEU A 181 -0.77 -16.98 -12.54
CA LEU A 181 -0.27 -18.10 -11.75
C LEU A 181 -0.73 -19.45 -12.32
N ASP A 182 -1.74 -19.44 -13.18
CA ASP A 182 -2.26 -20.63 -13.84
C ASP A 182 -1.39 -21.10 -15.03
N GLU A 183 -1.64 -22.32 -15.49
CA GLU A 183 -0.99 -22.90 -16.66
C GLU A 183 -1.57 -22.40 -18.00
N LYS A 184 -2.60 -21.53 -17.99
CA LYS A 184 -3.22 -21.02 -19.22
C LYS A 184 -2.25 -20.07 -19.93
N ASN A 185 -2.12 -20.21 -21.25
CA ASN A 185 -1.21 -19.42 -22.11
C ASN A 185 0.29 -19.50 -21.72
N LYS A 186 0.69 -20.45 -20.86
CA LYS A 186 2.09 -20.65 -20.51
C LYS A 186 2.88 -21.10 -21.75
N VAL A 187 4.02 -20.45 -21.99
CA VAL A 187 4.94 -20.80 -23.09
C VAL A 187 6.23 -21.33 -22.49
N GLY A 188 6.50 -22.63 -22.68
CA GLY A 188 7.60 -23.30 -21.99
C GLY A 188 7.41 -23.23 -20.46
N ASN A 189 8.40 -22.69 -19.75
CA ASN A 189 8.34 -22.47 -18.29
C ASN A 189 7.91 -21.05 -17.90
N VAL A 190 7.51 -20.22 -18.87
CA VAL A 190 7.17 -18.81 -18.63
C VAL A 190 5.66 -18.63 -18.60
N ARG A 191 5.14 -18.20 -17.45
CA ARG A 191 3.74 -17.82 -17.30
C ARG A 191 3.50 -16.41 -17.84
N GLU A 192 2.30 -16.21 -18.36
CA GLU A 192 1.88 -14.94 -18.95
C GLU A 192 1.98 -13.79 -17.93
N LEU A 193 2.61 -12.70 -18.35
CA LEU A 193 2.63 -11.43 -17.61
C LEU A 193 1.82 -10.41 -18.39
N ARG A 194 0.76 -9.90 -17.77
CA ARG A 194 -0.02 -8.80 -18.31
C ARG A 194 0.45 -7.49 -17.69
N ARG A 195 0.62 -6.47 -18.52
CA ARG A 195 1.08 -5.13 -18.13
C ARG A 195 0.02 -4.09 -18.48
N ILE A 196 -0.29 -3.21 -17.54
CA ILE A 196 -1.09 -2.00 -17.80
C ILE A 196 -0.23 -0.79 -17.48
N VAL A 197 0.24 -0.11 -18.54
CA VAL A 197 1.04 1.11 -18.42
C VAL A 197 0.13 2.27 -18.01
N ALA A 198 0.37 2.87 -16.85
CA ALA A 198 -0.53 3.87 -16.30
C ALA A 198 -0.52 5.18 -17.12
N THR A 199 0.59 5.50 -17.79
CA THR A 199 0.70 6.63 -18.73
C THR A 199 0.22 6.32 -20.14
N GLY A 200 -0.32 5.12 -20.38
CA GLY A 200 -0.81 4.67 -21.68
C GLY A 200 0.31 4.45 -22.70
N THR A 201 0.12 4.92 -23.93
CA THR A 201 1.12 4.78 -25.02
C THR A 201 2.10 5.94 -25.09
N GLN A 202 2.16 6.77 -24.04
CA GLN A 202 3.08 7.88 -24.00
C GLN A 202 4.52 7.36 -24.07
N ALA A 203 5.23 7.73 -25.12
CA ALA A 203 6.62 7.39 -25.33
C ALA A 203 7.50 8.50 -24.76
N LEU A 204 8.65 8.12 -24.22
CA LEU A 204 9.67 9.05 -23.78
C LEU A 204 10.18 9.84 -25.00
N HIS A 205 10.22 11.16 -24.92
CA HIS A 205 10.82 11.96 -25.98
C HIS A 205 12.34 11.73 -26.04
N SER A 206 12.92 11.90 -27.22
CA SER A 206 14.37 11.82 -27.43
C SER A 206 14.86 13.10 -28.12
N PRO A 207 15.50 14.04 -27.40
CA PRO A 207 15.84 13.99 -25.97
C PRO A 207 14.62 14.11 -25.06
N VAL A 208 14.78 13.71 -23.80
CA VAL A 208 13.73 13.76 -22.77
C VAL A 208 13.18 15.18 -22.62
N ASP A 209 11.85 15.32 -22.69
CA ASP A 209 11.16 16.56 -22.40
C ASP A 209 10.71 16.56 -20.93
N PRO A 210 11.25 17.43 -20.06
CA PRO A 210 10.96 17.39 -18.63
C PRO A 210 9.52 17.78 -18.28
N VAL A 211 8.78 18.44 -19.18
CA VAL A 211 7.37 18.82 -18.99
C VAL A 211 6.46 17.74 -19.52
N LEU A 212 6.69 17.29 -20.76
CA LEU A 212 5.85 16.29 -21.39
C LEU A 212 6.08 14.90 -20.78
N ASP A 213 7.31 14.55 -20.41
CA ASP A 213 7.66 13.23 -19.87
C ASP A 213 7.63 13.18 -18.33
N ALA A 214 7.05 14.19 -17.68
CA ALA A 214 7.04 14.35 -16.23
C ALA A 214 6.45 13.14 -15.47
N ASP A 215 5.52 12.41 -16.08
CA ASP A 215 4.87 11.23 -15.51
C ASP A 215 5.53 9.90 -15.92
N ILE A 216 6.58 9.91 -16.75
CA ILE A 216 7.27 8.70 -17.24
C ILE A 216 8.68 8.62 -16.65
N VAL A 217 9.47 9.70 -16.64
CA VAL A 217 10.90 9.64 -16.30
C VAL A 217 11.12 9.49 -14.80
N GLY A 218 11.95 8.54 -14.38
CA GLY A 218 12.22 8.27 -12.97
C GLY A 218 10.96 8.00 -12.16
N ASN A 219 9.99 7.28 -12.75
CA ASN A 219 8.75 6.90 -12.11
C ASN A 219 8.73 5.38 -11.82
N GLY A 220 7.59 4.90 -11.32
CA GLY A 220 7.36 3.50 -10.99
C GLY A 220 6.14 3.37 -10.10
N LEU A 221 5.35 2.32 -10.32
CA LEU A 221 4.11 2.12 -9.61
C LEU A 221 4.39 1.39 -8.28
N SER A 222 3.81 1.93 -7.20
CA SER A 222 3.89 1.38 -5.85
C SER A 222 2.87 0.26 -5.64
N ALA A 223 2.81 -0.30 -4.42
CA ALA A 223 1.91 -1.39 -4.09
C ALA A 223 0.43 -1.03 -4.38
N PRO A 224 -0.31 -1.84 -5.16
CA PRO A 224 -1.72 -1.58 -5.44
C PRO A 224 -2.60 -2.04 -4.28
N ARG A 225 -3.73 -1.36 -4.08
CA ARG A 225 -4.85 -1.82 -3.28
C ARG A 225 -5.92 -2.36 -4.21
N LEU A 226 -6.19 -3.66 -4.12
CA LEU A 226 -7.23 -4.33 -4.90
C LEU A 226 -8.58 -4.19 -4.23
N LEU A 227 -9.64 -4.15 -5.04
CA LEU A 227 -11.02 -4.06 -4.59
C LEU A 227 -11.91 -5.00 -5.41
N ASP A 228 -12.63 -5.84 -4.67
CA ASP A 228 -13.80 -6.58 -5.11
C ASP A 228 -15.03 -5.77 -4.66
N VAL A 229 -15.81 -5.26 -5.62
CA VAL A 229 -16.90 -4.32 -5.37
C VAL A 229 -18.19 -5.04 -4.98
N ASN A 230 -18.45 -6.21 -5.57
CA ASN A 230 -19.69 -6.98 -5.38
C ASN A 230 -19.53 -8.14 -4.38
N GLY A 231 -18.32 -8.43 -3.93
CA GLY A 231 -18.02 -9.52 -3.00
C GLY A 231 -18.05 -10.90 -3.63
N ASP A 232 -17.84 -11.02 -4.96
CA ASP A 232 -17.90 -12.30 -5.67
C ASP A 232 -16.56 -13.07 -5.67
N GLY A 233 -15.52 -12.51 -5.05
CA GLY A 233 -14.19 -13.08 -4.97
C GLY A 233 -13.28 -12.75 -6.16
N ARG A 234 -13.72 -11.88 -7.08
CA ARG A 234 -12.91 -11.35 -8.18
C ARG A 234 -12.58 -9.88 -7.99
N VAL A 235 -11.36 -9.52 -8.39
CA VAL A 235 -10.92 -8.12 -8.33
C VAL A 235 -11.50 -7.36 -9.51
N ASP A 236 -12.19 -6.28 -9.20
CA ASP A 236 -12.83 -5.38 -10.15
C ASP A 236 -11.97 -4.16 -10.46
N VAL A 237 -11.30 -3.64 -9.43
CA VAL A 237 -10.58 -2.37 -9.49
C VAL A 237 -9.30 -2.44 -8.67
N ALA A 238 -8.26 -1.75 -9.14
CA ALA A 238 -7.05 -1.53 -8.37
C ALA A 238 -6.73 -0.03 -8.25
N TYR A 239 -6.29 0.42 -7.07
CA TYR A 239 -5.76 1.77 -6.86
C TYR A 239 -4.27 1.69 -6.51
N ALA A 240 -3.45 2.53 -7.13
CA ALA A 240 -2.02 2.56 -6.82
C ALA A 240 -1.43 3.95 -7.00
N GLY A 241 -0.51 4.31 -6.12
CA GLY A 241 0.29 5.53 -6.26
C GLY A 241 1.57 5.30 -7.06
N ASP A 242 2.20 6.38 -7.51
CA ASP A 242 3.52 6.36 -8.16
C ASP A 242 4.51 7.37 -7.54
N LEU A 243 5.76 7.34 -8.00
CA LEU A 243 6.82 8.24 -7.52
C LEU A 243 6.62 9.70 -7.92
N LYS A 244 5.75 9.97 -8.90
CA LYS A 244 5.37 11.32 -9.34
C LYS A 244 4.12 11.85 -8.63
N GLY A 245 3.62 11.11 -7.64
CA GLY A 245 2.48 11.51 -6.82
C GLY A 245 1.14 11.33 -7.50
N ASN A 246 1.07 10.60 -8.61
CA ASN A 246 -0.20 10.29 -9.24
C ASN A 246 -0.85 9.11 -8.50
N LEU A 247 -2.14 9.24 -8.20
CA LEU A 247 -2.99 8.15 -7.74
C LEU A 247 -3.80 7.63 -8.92
N TRP A 248 -3.47 6.43 -9.37
CA TRP A 248 -4.12 5.76 -10.49
C TRP A 248 -5.26 4.86 -10.02
N LYS A 249 -6.28 4.73 -10.86
CA LYS A 249 -7.31 3.69 -10.77
C LYS A 249 -7.25 2.85 -12.03
N PHE A 250 -7.22 1.53 -11.87
CA PHE A 250 -7.26 0.57 -12.97
C PHE A 250 -8.62 -0.11 -12.98
N ASP A 251 -9.23 -0.15 -14.16
CA ASP A 251 -10.49 -0.85 -14.41
C ASP A 251 -10.18 -2.26 -14.92
N LEU A 252 -10.54 -3.25 -14.09
CA LEU A 252 -10.38 -4.68 -14.34
C LEU A 252 -11.75 -5.39 -14.41
N THR A 253 -12.85 -4.66 -14.63
CA THR A 253 -14.20 -5.23 -14.49
C THR A 253 -14.63 -6.14 -15.64
N SER A 254 -13.96 -6.03 -16.80
CA SER A 254 -14.27 -6.84 -17.97
C SER A 254 -13.79 -8.29 -17.81
N THR A 255 -14.52 -9.24 -18.37
CA THR A 255 -14.08 -10.64 -18.50
C THR A 255 -13.00 -10.84 -19.56
N ASP A 256 -12.83 -9.87 -20.47
CA ASP A 256 -11.71 -9.84 -21.41
C ASP A 256 -10.56 -9.00 -20.84
N ALA A 257 -9.51 -9.68 -20.39
CA ALA A 257 -8.30 -9.04 -19.89
C ALA A 257 -7.62 -8.11 -20.94
N ASN A 258 -7.98 -8.23 -22.22
CA ASN A 258 -7.45 -7.37 -23.26
C ASN A 258 -7.98 -5.94 -23.18
N VAL A 259 -9.13 -5.68 -22.57
CA VAL A 259 -9.71 -4.34 -22.48
C VAL A 259 -9.40 -3.61 -21.17
N TRP A 260 -8.78 -4.28 -20.20
CA TRP A 260 -8.35 -3.65 -18.96
C TRP A 260 -7.39 -2.49 -19.21
N GLY A 261 -7.50 -1.45 -18.39
CA GLY A 261 -6.74 -0.20 -18.54
C GLY A 261 -6.91 0.75 -17.36
N VAL A 262 -6.48 1.99 -17.53
CA VAL A 262 -6.68 3.07 -16.54
C VAL A 262 -8.10 3.59 -16.63
N ALA A 263 -8.76 3.80 -15.49
CA ALA A 263 -10.11 4.36 -15.47
C ALA A 263 -10.17 5.75 -16.15
N VAL A 264 -11.27 6.02 -16.83
CA VAL A 264 -11.51 7.29 -17.52
C VAL A 264 -12.37 8.23 -16.68
N TRP A 265 -12.10 9.52 -16.80
CA TRP A 265 -12.73 10.58 -16.00
C TRP A 265 -13.34 11.66 -16.90
N GLY A 266 -14.46 12.24 -16.47
CA GLY A 266 -15.18 13.29 -17.20
C GLY A 266 -15.79 12.81 -18.52
N SER A 267 -15.86 11.49 -18.75
CA SER A 267 -16.38 10.89 -19.98
C SER A 267 -17.43 9.83 -19.67
N ALA A 268 -18.49 9.77 -20.48
CA ALA A 268 -19.48 8.68 -20.42
C ALA A 268 -18.93 7.35 -20.99
N SER A 269 -17.69 7.35 -21.51
CA SER A 269 -16.99 6.13 -21.92
C SER A 269 -16.82 5.18 -20.74
N VAL A 270 -17.20 3.93 -20.94
CA VAL A 270 -16.86 2.81 -20.04
C VAL A 270 -15.59 2.10 -20.49
N THR A 271 -15.01 2.49 -21.62
CA THR A 271 -13.76 1.92 -22.13
C THR A 271 -12.59 2.51 -21.35
N PRO A 272 -11.79 1.69 -20.65
CA PRO A 272 -10.61 2.16 -19.95
C PRO A 272 -9.58 2.77 -20.92
N CYS A 273 -8.79 3.73 -20.43
CA CYS A 273 -7.67 4.29 -21.15
C CYS A 273 -6.54 3.26 -21.25
N LYS A 274 -6.17 2.93 -22.49
CA LYS A 274 -5.04 2.06 -22.82
C LYS A 274 -4.04 2.72 -23.77
N THR A 275 -4.52 3.71 -24.52
CA THR A 275 -3.80 4.44 -25.55
C THR A 275 -3.93 5.93 -25.30
N GLY A 276 -2.93 6.71 -25.72
CA GLY A 276 -2.82 8.13 -25.41
C GLY A 276 -2.37 8.39 -23.97
N THR A 277 -2.47 9.65 -23.54
CA THR A 277 -2.11 10.10 -22.20
C THR A 277 -3.26 9.85 -21.23
N CYS A 278 -3.17 8.77 -20.46
CA CYS A 278 -4.16 8.46 -19.42
C CYS A 278 -4.05 9.43 -18.24
N LYS A 279 -5.16 9.63 -17.52
CA LYS A 279 -5.25 10.61 -16.41
C LYS A 279 -5.43 9.90 -15.05
N PRO A 280 -4.71 10.32 -14.01
CA PRO A 280 -4.91 9.77 -12.67
C PRO A 280 -6.21 10.29 -12.04
N LEU A 281 -6.64 9.62 -10.97
CA LEU A 281 -7.73 10.10 -10.11
C LEU A 281 -7.34 11.41 -9.43
N PHE A 282 -6.09 11.51 -8.99
CA PHE A 282 -5.55 12.67 -8.28
C PHE A 282 -4.03 12.77 -8.47
N THR A 283 -3.49 13.98 -8.42
CA THR A 283 -2.03 14.23 -8.39
C THR A 283 -1.66 14.96 -7.11
N ALA A 284 -0.88 14.30 -6.26
CA ALA A 284 -0.40 14.82 -4.98
C ALA A 284 0.71 15.85 -5.18
N VAL A 285 0.46 17.04 -4.65
CA VAL A 285 1.33 18.21 -4.78
C VAL A 285 1.30 19.00 -3.48
N HIS A 286 2.46 19.49 -3.06
CA HIS A 286 2.54 20.48 -2.00
C HIS A 286 2.17 21.86 -2.57
N ALA A 287 0.92 22.29 -2.34
CA ALA A 287 0.32 23.46 -2.98
C ALA A 287 1.15 24.75 -2.91
N ALA A 288 1.85 25.00 -1.80
CA ALA A 288 2.66 26.21 -1.65
C ALA A 288 3.90 26.24 -2.57
N THR A 289 4.41 25.06 -2.96
CA THR A 289 5.65 24.93 -3.76
C THR A 289 5.42 24.38 -5.16
N GLY A 290 4.25 23.78 -5.43
CA GLY A 290 4.00 23.03 -6.66
C GLY A 290 4.79 21.72 -6.78
N LYS A 291 5.55 21.32 -5.75
CA LYS A 291 6.36 20.10 -5.77
C LYS A 291 5.49 18.86 -5.67
N ARG A 292 5.63 17.93 -6.61
CA ARG A 292 4.99 16.60 -6.59
C ARG A 292 5.48 15.79 -5.41
N GLN A 293 4.56 15.04 -4.80
CA GLN A 293 4.85 14.22 -3.63
C GLN A 293 4.67 12.73 -3.95
N ALA A 294 5.77 11.97 -3.94
CA ALA A 294 5.75 10.53 -4.21
C ALA A 294 4.78 9.75 -3.29
N ILE A 295 4.11 8.73 -3.83
CA ILE A 295 3.25 7.83 -3.07
C ILE A 295 3.86 6.43 -3.11
N THR A 296 4.42 5.97 -1.99
CA THR A 296 5.08 4.64 -1.89
C THR A 296 4.24 3.57 -1.19
N THR A 297 3.20 3.97 -0.45
CA THR A 297 2.34 3.07 0.30
C THR A 297 1.02 2.78 -0.42
N PRO A 298 0.42 1.59 -0.24
CA PRO A 298 -0.87 1.27 -0.82
C PRO A 298 -1.98 2.17 -0.24
N PRO A 299 -2.98 2.58 -1.05
CA PRO A 299 -4.14 3.31 -0.55
C PRO A 299 -5.03 2.48 0.41
N SER A 300 -5.80 3.18 1.24
CA SER A 300 -6.86 2.62 2.10
C SER A 300 -8.23 3.05 1.58
N LEU A 301 -9.22 2.16 1.62
CA LEU A 301 -10.52 2.36 0.99
C LEU A 301 -11.68 2.22 1.99
N ARG A 302 -12.67 3.13 1.92
CA ARG A 302 -13.98 2.96 2.58
C ARG A 302 -15.12 3.52 1.73
N PRO A 303 -16.29 2.86 1.71
CA PRO A 303 -17.51 3.45 1.13
C PRO A 303 -17.87 4.77 1.80
N ASN A 304 -18.10 5.81 1.00
CA ASN A 304 -18.50 7.11 1.51
C ASN A 304 -19.88 7.00 2.20
N ASN A 305 -19.93 7.35 3.48
CA ASN A 305 -21.16 7.34 4.28
C ASN A 305 -21.69 8.75 4.59
N ARG A 306 -21.26 9.76 3.82
CA ARG A 306 -21.63 11.18 3.98
C ARG A 306 -22.66 11.63 2.92
N GLY A 307 -23.37 10.69 2.31
CA GLY A 307 -24.56 10.95 1.49
C GLY A 307 -24.34 11.06 -0.01
N VAL A 308 -23.10 11.06 -0.52
CA VAL A 308 -22.81 11.16 -1.97
C VAL A 308 -22.47 9.83 -2.64
N GLY A 309 -22.30 8.76 -1.84
CA GLY A 309 -21.85 7.43 -2.27
C GLY A 309 -20.52 7.45 -3.02
N GLY A 310 -20.07 6.29 -3.50
CA GLY A 310 -18.70 6.13 -4.01
C GLY A 310 -17.73 5.75 -2.90
N LEU A 311 -16.43 5.83 -3.17
CA LEU A 311 -15.37 5.35 -2.28
C LEU A 311 -14.44 6.49 -1.89
N MET A 312 -14.16 6.60 -0.59
CA MET A 312 -13.03 7.40 -0.12
C MET A 312 -11.75 6.60 -0.28
N VAL A 313 -10.77 7.22 -0.94
CA VAL A 313 -9.44 6.66 -1.20
C VAL A 313 -8.41 7.50 -0.45
N ALA A 314 -7.90 6.95 0.64
CA ALA A 314 -6.88 7.60 1.45
C ALA A 314 -5.48 7.08 1.15
N PHE A 315 -4.51 7.98 1.07
CA PHE A 315 -3.11 7.65 0.81
C PHE A 315 -2.18 8.68 1.46
N GLY A 316 -1.02 8.21 1.92
CA GLY A 316 0.05 9.07 2.44
C GLY A 316 1.13 9.27 1.41
N THR A 317 1.79 10.43 1.46
CA THR A 317 2.95 10.72 0.60
C THR A 317 4.25 10.59 1.37
N GLY A 318 5.31 10.24 0.64
CA GLY A 318 6.61 9.91 1.19
C GLY A 318 7.36 8.90 0.36
N ALA A 319 8.67 9.03 0.33
CA ALA A 319 9.60 8.02 -0.16
C ALA A 319 10.86 8.01 0.72
N ASN A 320 11.51 6.86 0.83
CA ASN A 320 12.78 6.69 1.53
C ASN A 320 13.64 5.63 0.82
N ILE A 321 13.87 5.85 -0.46
CA ILE A 321 14.50 4.92 -1.41
C ILE A 321 15.94 5.35 -1.72
N THR A 322 16.19 6.66 -1.82
CA THR A 322 17.53 7.23 -2.09
C THR A 322 18.10 7.94 -0.86
N ASP A 323 19.42 8.13 -0.82
CA ASP A 323 20.08 8.79 0.32
C ASP A 323 19.66 10.26 0.46
N ASP A 324 19.50 10.98 -0.65
CA ASP A 324 19.02 12.38 -0.66
C ASP A 324 17.62 12.54 -0.04
N GLN A 325 16.80 11.49 -0.11
CA GLN A 325 15.48 11.54 0.49
C GLN A 325 15.56 11.51 2.02
N ARG A 326 16.59 10.89 2.62
CA ARG A 326 16.72 10.79 4.09
C ARG A 326 16.97 12.15 4.74
N SER A 327 17.68 13.04 4.06
CA SER A 327 17.95 14.41 4.50
C SER A 327 16.95 15.44 3.97
N SER A 328 15.99 15.03 3.12
CA SER A 328 14.99 15.94 2.56
C SER A 328 14.11 16.60 3.63
N THR A 329 13.93 17.90 3.48
CA THR A 329 13.08 18.77 4.31
C THR A 329 11.71 19.04 3.69
N ASP A 330 11.38 18.34 2.60
CA ASP A 330 10.09 18.49 1.91
C ASP A 330 8.91 18.22 2.85
N VAL A 331 7.85 19.00 2.65
CA VAL A 331 6.57 18.78 3.31
C VAL A 331 5.82 17.67 2.55
N HIS A 332 5.53 16.57 3.25
CA HIS A 332 4.63 15.53 2.79
C HIS A 332 3.24 15.67 3.43
N SER A 333 2.29 14.91 2.91
CA SER A 333 0.89 15.06 3.26
C SER A 333 0.19 13.71 3.25
N VAL A 334 -0.93 13.63 3.97
CA VAL A 334 -1.93 12.57 3.82
C VAL A 334 -3.17 13.15 3.15
N TYR A 335 -3.77 12.38 2.27
CA TYR A 335 -4.96 12.75 1.52
C TYR A 335 -6.05 11.71 1.69
N SER A 336 -7.30 12.13 1.55
CA SER A 336 -8.43 11.24 1.31
C SER A 336 -9.33 11.87 0.25
N VAL A 337 -9.46 11.21 -0.90
CA VAL A 337 -10.20 11.72 -2.06
C VAL A 337 -11.40 10.84 -2.38
N LEU A 338 -12.48 11.44 -2.86
CA LEU A 338 -13.70 10.75 -3.23
C LEU A 338 -13.63 10.30 -4.69
N ASP A 339 -13.59 8.99 -4.89
CA ASP A 339 -13.95 8.38 -6.15
C ASP A 339 -15.48 8.23 -6.21
N ASN A 340 -16.12 9.05 -7.03
CA ASN A 340 -17.57 9.06 -7.21
C ASN A 340 -18.09 8.00 -8.20
N THR A 341 -17.23 7.09 -8.67
CA THR A 341 -17.60 6.01 -9.59
C THR A 341 -18.73 5.16 -9.00
N LYS A 342 -19.75 4.92 -9.81
CA LYS A 342 -20.84 3.99 -9.51
C LYS A 342 -20.67 2.73 -10.33
N TYR A 343 -21.14 1.61 -9.81
CA TYR A 343 -21.08 0.32 -10.48
C TYR A 343 -22.50 -0.22 -10.69
N LYS A 344 -22.69 -1.01 -11.74
CA LYS A 344 -23.91 -1.78 -11.99
C LYS A 344 -23.55 -3.26 -12.13
N LEU A 345 -24.45 -4.13 -11.72
CA LEU A 345 -24.34 -5.56 -11.98
C LEU A 345 -24.59 -5.83 -13.47
N VAL A 346 -23.79 -6.71 -14.05
CA VAL A 346 -23.96 -7.22 -15.42
C VAL A 346 -24.13 -8.74 -15.40
N SER A 347 -24.42 -9.33 -16.56
CA SER A 347 -24.61 -10.78 -16.68
C SER A 347 -23.40 -11.56 -16.16
N GLY A 348 -23.63 -12.75 -15.58
CA GLY A 348 -22.56 -13.60 -15.03
C GLY A 348 -22.09 -13.21 -13.62
N GLY A 349 -22.73 -12.21 -12.99
CA GLY A 349 -22.41 -11.78 -11.63
C GLY A 349 -21.33 -10.69 -11.56
N HIS A 350 -20.69 -10.35 -12.67
CA HIS A 350 -19.68 -9.28 -12.75
C HIS A 350 -20.29 -7.89 -12.54
N VAL A 351 -19.43 -6.91 -12.30
CA VAL A 351 -19.79 -5.49 -12.30
C VAL A 351 -19.28 -4.77 -13.55
N ALA A 352 -19.85 -3.62 -13.84
CA ALA A 352 -19.30 -2.66 -14.80
C ALA A 352 -19.46 -1.24 -14.25
N ILE A 353 -18.60 -0.33 -14.68
CA ILE A 353 -18.76 1.09 -14.39
C ILE A 353 -20.11 1.58 -14.96
N ASN A 354 -20.87 2.27 -14.12
CA ASN A 354 -22.15 2.87 -14.49
C ASN A 354 -21.95 4.33 -14.89
N THR A 355 -21.94 4.59 -16.19
CA THR A 355 -21.90 5.95 -16.77
C THR A 355 -23.28 6.44 -17.25
N THR A 356 -24.35 5.70 -16.96
CA THR A 356 -25.71 6.05 -17.44
C THR A 356 -26.26 7.25 -16.67
N LEU A 357 -26.54 8.34 -17.41
CA LEU A 357 -27.00 9.61 -16.86
C LEU A 357 -28.41 9.55 -16.24
N THR A 358 -29.26 8.63 -16.71
CA THR A 358 -30.72 8.59 -16.42
C THR A 358 -31.14 7.58 -15.34
N ALA A 359 -30.24 6.73 -14.85
CA ALA A 359 -30.59 5.57 -14.01
C ALA A 359 -30.40 5.78 -12.49
N ASN A 360 -30.01 6.97 -12.02
CA ASN A 360 -29.83 7.22 -10.58
C ASN A 360 -31.06 7.91 -9.96
N PRO A 361 -31.54 7.47 -8.79
CA PRO A 361 -32.68 8.06 -8.07
C PRO A 361 -32.56 9.57 -7.78
N ASP A 362 -31.34 10.12 -7.82
CA ASP A 362 -31.04 11.51 -7.47
C ASP A 362 -30.83 12.44 -8.68
N GLY A 363 -31.11 11.99 -9.91
CA GLY A 363 -31.07 12.85 -11.12
C GLY A 363 -29.67 13.33 -11.54
N ILE A 364 -28.61 12.83 -10.91
CA ILE A 364 -27.21 13.02 -11.33
C ILE A 364 -26.64 11.62 -11.59
N GLY A 365 -26.77 11.11 -12.82
CA GLY A 365 -25.84 10.08 -13.25
C GLY A 365 -24.46 10.70 -13.30
N ALA A 366 -23.59 10.31 -12.37
CA ALA A 366 -22.31 10.95 -12.21
C ALA A 366 -21.29 10.24 -13.09
N ILE A 367 -21.08 10.79 -14.30
CA ILE A 367 -19.83 10.57 -15.02
C ILE A 367 -18.69 10.73 -13.99
N PRO A 368 -17.85 9.69 -13.75
CA PRO A 368 -16.79 9.79 -12.76
C PRO A 368 -15.89 10.97 -13.08
N VAL A 369 -15.45 11.73 -12.08
CA VAL A 369 -14.58 12.90 -12.32
C VAL A 369 -13.34 12.78 -11.46
N ALA A 370 -12.18 13.06 -12.06
CA ALA A 370 -10.94 13.20 -11.30
C ALA A 370 -11.08 14.31 -10.24
N VAL A 371 -10.27 14.22 -9.21
CA VAL A 371 -10.30 15.17 -8.10
C VAL A 371 -9.22 16.22 -8.32
N ALA A 372 -9.61 17.49 -8.24
CA ALA A 372 -8.67 18.61 -8.25
C ALA A 372 -8.27 18.98 -6.82
N PHE A 373 -7.05 19.49 -6.63
CA PHE A 373 -6.56 19.92 -5.31
C PHE A 373 -7.48 20.96 -4.64
N SER A 374 -8.06 21.87 -5.43
CA SER A 374 -9.00 22.90 -4.96
C SER A 374 -10.32 22.35 -4.41
N GLU A 375 -10.64 21.09 -4.70
CA GLU A 375 -11.83 20.39 -4.20
C GLU A 375 -11.58 19.71 -2.84
N LEU A 376 -10.38 19.86 -2.27
CA LEU A 376 -10.03 19.31 -0.96
C LEU A 376 -10.10 20.36 0.14
N VAL A 377 -10.51 19.94 1.33
CA VAL A 377 -10.47 20.76 2.54
C VAL A 377 -9.21 20.44 3.33
N GLN A 378 -8.45 21.46 3.71
CA GLN A 378 -7.29 21.28 4.58
C GLN A 378 -7.76 20.96 6.01
N GLN A 379 -7.17 19.93 6.60
CA GLN A 379 -7.11 19.72 8.03
C GLN A 379 -5.71 20.10 8.53
N ASP A 380 -5.62 20.51 9.78
CA ASP A 380 -4.37 20.95 10.40
C ASP A 380 -4.32 20.56 11.89
N MET A 381 -3.21 20.87 12.55
CA MET A 381 -3.13 20.89 14.00
C MET A 381 -3.69 22.22 14.53
N VAL A 382 -4.41 22.15 15.65
CA VAL A 382 -4.93 23.36 16.34
C VAL A 382 -3.78 24.24 16.85
N SER A 383 -2.65 23.62 17.22
CA SER A 383 -1.41 24.30 17.57
C SER A 383 -0.23 23.42 17.16
N THR A 384 0.87 24.04 16.72
CA THR A 384 2.13 23.37 16.44
C THR A 384 2.89 22.99 17.72
N SER A 385 2.61 23.67 18.84
CA SER A 385 3.21 23.35 20.13
C SER A 385 2.58 22.08 20.71
N PRO A 386 3.38 21.08 21.10
CA PRO A 386 2.85 19.86 21.69
C PRO A 386 2.24 20.09 23.07
N LEU A 387 1.24 19.27 23.40
CA LEU A 387 0.74 19.09 24.75
C LEU A 387 1.50 17.93 25.38
N ALA A 388 2.23 18.17 26.47
CA ALA A 388 2.98 17.14 27.16
C ALA A 388 2.05 16.10 27.80
N GLY A 389 2.39 14.83 27.65
CA GLY A 389 1.74 13.73 28.36
C GLY A 389 2.09 13.73 29.85
N ALA A 390 1.17 13.29 30.69
CA ALA A 390 1.37 13.08 32.12
C ALA A 390 1.08 11.61 32.51
N GLY A 391 1.34 11.25 33.76
CA GLY A 391 1.05 9.90 34.28
C GLY A 391 1.70 8.79 33.46
N LEU A 392 0.92 7.77 33.09
CA LEU A 392 1.38 6.69 32.20
C LEU A 392 1.84 7.19 30.82
N SER A 393 1.38 8.35 30.38
CA SER A 393 1.73 8.98 29.10
C SER A 393 2.92 9.95 29.19
N ALA A 394 3.57 10.09 30.35
CA ALA A 394 4.73 10.98 30.54
C ALA A 394 5.88 10.73 29.54
N GLY A 395 6.40 11.77 28.91
CA GLY A 395 7.42 11.66 27.86
C GLY A 395 6.88 11.34 26.46
N ARG A 396 5.56 11.46 26.26
CA ARG A 396 4.93 11.54 24.95
C ARG A 396 4.41 12.95 24.72
N ASP A 397 4.39 13.34 23.46
CA ASP A 397 3.85 14.61 23.00
C ASP A 397 2.54 14.35 22.27
N PHE A 398 1.54 15.21 22.48
CA PHE A 398 0.22 15.08 21.89
C PHE A 398 -0.22 16.35 21.18
N TRP A 399 -1.05 16.19 20.14
CA TRP A 399 -1.61 17.31 19.41
C TRP A 399 -3.11 17.11 19.15
N LYS A 400 -3.81 18.24 19.08
CA LYS A 400 -5.22 18.32 18.66
C LYS A 400 -5.28 18.60 17.16
N MET A 401 -6.16 17.91 16.46
CA MET A 401 -6.43 18.14 15.03
C MET A 401 -7.64 19.06 14.85
N THR A 402 -7.69 19.83 13.76
CA THR A 402 -8.83 20.66 13.39
C THR A 402 -10.07 19.82 13.09
N GLN A 403 -11.24 20.47 13.10
CA GLN A 403 -12.54 19.83 12.86
C GLN A 403 -13.23 20.40 11.60
N ASN A 404 -12.45 20.82 10.60
CA ASN A 404 -12.98 21.49 9.42
C ASN A 404 -13.99 20.58 8.73
N LYS A 405 -15.10 21.15 8.26
CA LYS A 405 -16.19 20.39 7.65
C LYS A 405 -15.87 20.12 6.19
N VAL A 406 -16.00 18.87 5.75
CA VAL A 406 -15.98 18.51 4.32
C VAL A 406 -17.40 18.42 3.82
N ASN A 407 -17.80 19.36 2.96
CA ASN A 407 -19.15 19.38 2.41
C ASN A 407 -19.19 18.73 1.02
N PHE A 408 -19.59 17.47 0.98
CA PHE A 408 -19.75 16.71 -0.26
C PHE A 408 -21.01 17.09 -1.05
N SER A 409 -21.98 17.76 -0.43
CA SER A 409 -23.23 18.17 -1.10
C SER A 409 -22.99 19.31 -2.09
N ASN A 410 -23.88 19.43 -3.07
CA ASN A 410 -23.95 20.57 -3.98
C ASN A 410 -24.58 21.83 -3.37
N THR A 411 -25.00 21.78 -2.10
CA THR A 411 -25.64 22.89 -1.38
C THR A 411 -24.89 23.25 -0.10
N GLY A 412 -25.15 24.45 0.42
CA GLY A 412 -24.55 24.95 1.66
C GLY A 412 -23.18 25.61 1.45
N ALA A 413 -22.51 25.92 2.57
CA ALA A 413 -21.19 26.55 2.54
C ALA A 413 -20.12 25.58 2.02
N ASP A 414 -19.23 26.11 1.18
CA ASP A 414 -18.09 25.39 0.58
C ASP A 414 -18.50 24.05 -0.08
N PRO A 415 -19.49 24.05 -0.99
CA PRO A 415 -20.08 22.83 -1.55
C PRO A 415 -19.14 22.10 -2.51
N ASN A 416 -19.55 20.90 -2.92
CA ASN A 416 -18.88 20.07 -3.93
C ASN A 416 -17.44 19.68 -3.58
N LYS A 417 -17.11 19.58 -2.29
CA LYS A 417 -15.83 19.03 -1.88
C LYS A 417 -15.76 17.55 -2.17
N LYS A 418 -14.57 17.10 -2.54
CA LYS A 418 -14.28 15.71 -2.88
C LYS A 418 -13.25 15.10 -1.94
N GLY A 419 -13.02 15.69 -0.77
CA GLY A 419 -12.13 15.09 0.20
C GLY A 419 -11.41 16.10 1.09
N TRP A 420 -10.29 15.64 1.66
CA TRP A 420 -9.47 16.42 2.57
C TRP A 420 -8.00 16.05 2.46
N TYR A 421 -7.15 16.90 3.01
CA TYR A 421 -5.72 16.64 3.15
C TYR A 421 -5.17 17.21 4.46
N PHE A 422 -4.05 16.67 4.94
CA PHE A 422 -3.28 17.20 6.06
C PHE A 422 -1.80 17.21 5.68
N ASN A 423 -1.18 18.39 5.73
CA ASN A 423 0.27 18.55 5.57
C ASN A 423 0.96 18.23 6.90
N PHE A 424 1.99 17.41 6.87
CA PHE A 424 2.78 17.16 8.07
C PHE A 424 3.56 18.43 8.44
N GLN A 425 3.42 18.85 9.70
CA GLN A 425 4.05 20.07 10.20
C GLN A 425 5.47 19.83 10.73
N VAL A 426 5.88 18.56 10.91
CA VAL A 426 7.26 18.23 11.25
C VAL A 426 8.06 18.08 9.95
N THR A 427 9.15 18.82 9.83
CA THR A 427 10.02 18.80 8.66
C THR A 427 10.49 17.39 8.31
N GLY A 428 10.31 16.98 7.05
CA GLY A 428 10.73 15.66 6.55
C GLY A 428 9.87 14.48 7.04
N GLU A 429 8.80 14.73 7.80
CA GLU A 429 7.81 13.72 8.19
C GLU A 429 7.04 13.23 6.98
N ARG A 430 6.89 11.92 6.85
CA ARG A 430 6.26 11.27 5.70
C ARG A 430 5.66 9.92 6.05
N VAL A 431 4.81 9.37 5.17
CA VAL A 431 4.20 8.05 5.35
C VAL A 431 4.96 7.01 4.53
N LEU A 432 5.50 6.00 5.20
CA LEU A 432 6.27 4.91 4.59
C LEU A 432 5.68 3.52 4.86
N LYS A 433 4.62 3.44 5.67
CA LYS A 433 3.91 2.21 6.00
C LYS A 433 2.45 2.34 5.60
N ALA A 434 1.85 1.23 5.18
CA ALA A 434 0.42 1.19 4.88
C ALA A 434 -0.40 1.69 6.08
N MET A 435 -1.38 2.55 5.81
CA MET A 435 -2.31 3.00 6.85
C MET A 435 -3.26 1.85 7.19
N SER A 436 -3.70 1.81 8.45
CA SER A 436 -4.66 0.81 8.93
C SER A 436 -5.89 1.50 9.51
N PHE A 437 -7.00 0.76 9.64
CA PHE A 437 -8.19 1.26 10.33
C PHE A 437 -8.11 0.95 11.82
N PHE A 438 -8.37 1.95 12.65
CA PHE A 438 -8.38 1.81 14.09
C PHE A 438 -9.65 1.09 14.55
N ASP A 439 -9.49 -0.10 15.15
CA ASP A 439 -10.55 -0.93 15.77
C ASP A 439 -11.78 -1.14 14.85
N GLY A 440 -11.54 -1.34 13.54
CA GLY A 440 -12.59 -1.53 12.55
C GLY A 440 -13.44 -0.29 12.23
N THR A 441 -13.12 0.86 12.83
CA THR A 441 -13.83 2.13 12.59
C THR A 441 -13.40 2.78 11.27
N ASN A 442 -14.04 3.90 10.91
CA ASN A 442 -13.61 4.76 9.81
C ASN A 442 -12.43 5.67 10.16
N ASN A 443 -11.80 5.51 11.32
CA ASN A 443 -10.61 6.28 11.70
C ASN A 443 -9.36 5.59 11.17
N LEU A 444 -8.58 6.31 10.35
CA LEU A 444 -7.28 5.89 9.88
C LEU A 444 -6.27 6.05 11.02
N ALA A 445 -5.51 5.00 11.28
CA ALA A 445 -4.28 5.03 12.06
C ALA A 445 -3.10 5.30 11.11
N ILE A 446 -2.73 6.56 11.01
CA ILE A 446 -1.68 7.06 10.14
C ILE A 446 -0.37 7.04 10.92
N THR A 447 0.52 6.11 10.59
CA THR A 447 1.88 6.06 11.15
C THR A 447 2.84 6.77 10.21
N SER A 448 3.40 7.88 10.66
CA SER A 448 4.34 8.72 9.91
C SER A 448 5.68 8.78 10.62
N VAL A 449 6.75 9.00 9.87
CA VAL A 449 8.12 9.00 10.38
C VAL A 449 8.94 10.13 9.79
N THR A 450 9.89 10.66 10.56
CA THR A 450 11.07 11.36 10.02
C THR A 450 12.20 10.33 9.98
N PRO A 451 12.69 9.91 8.78
CA PRO A 451 13.76 8.93 8.69
C PRO A 451 15.00 9.36 9.46
N ALA A 452 15.73 8.39 10.04
CA ALA A 452 17.05 8.67 10.55
C ALA A 452 18.02 8.97 9.40
N TYR A 453 18.95 9.88 9.63
CA TYR A 453 20.07 10.14 8.73
C TYR A 453 21.38 10.06 9.52
N GLY A 454 22.35 9.33 8.97
CA GLY A 454 23.64 9.10 9.63
C GLY A 454 24.63 10.22 9.35
N GLY A 455 25.13 10.82 10.42
CA GLY A 455 26.48 11.39 10.49
C GLY A 455 27.23 10.61 11.56
N ASN A 456 28.56 10.53 11.49
CA ASN A 456 29.39 9.69 12.37
C ASN A 456 29.33 10.05 13.88
N GLY A 457 28.38 10.87 14.34
CA GLY A 457 28.16 11.21 15.75
C GLY A 457 29.39 11.81 16.43
N SER A 458 30.39 12.23 15.66
CA SER A 458 31.65 12.71 16.19
C SER A 458 31.49 14.15 16.62
N SER A 459 31.97 14.48 17.81
CA SER A 459 32.15 15.87 18.27
C SER A 459 33.40 16.52 17.65
N GLN A 460 33.95 15.94 16.57
CA GLN A 460 35.04 16.53 15.81
C GLN A 460 34.46 17.32 14.63
N GLU A 461 35.14 18.40 14.25
CA GLU A 461 34.82 19.10 13.00
C GLU A 461 34.97 18.13 11.83
N SER A 462 33.84 17.75 11.25
CA SER A 462 33.76 16.96 10.04
C SER A 462 32.87 17.69 9.05
N CYS A 463 33.15 17.56 7.76
CA CYS A 463 32.26 18.05 6.71
C CYS A 463 30.97 17.22 6.58
N GLU A 464 30.80 16.18 7.41
CA GLU A 464 29.61 15.33 7.42
C GLU A 464 28.51 15.96 8.31
N PRO A 465 27.25 16.00 7.86
CA PRO A 465 26.14 16.52 8.67
C PRO A 465 25.99 15.73 9.97
N ALA A 466 25.60 16.39 11.07
CA ALA A 466 25.25 15.68 12.30
C ALA A 466 24.07 14.72 12.07
N GLY A 467 24.20 13.46 12.52
CA GLY A 467 23.14 12.48 12.37
C GLY A 467 21.87 12.84 13.13
N THR A 468 20.71 12.62 12.52
CA THR A 468 19.39 12.86 13.13
C THR A 468 18.73 11.52 13.47
N PRO A 469 18.22 11.34 14.71
CA PRO A 469 17.50 10.13 15.07
C PRO A 469 16.13 10.09 14.39
N GLU A 470 15.64 8.88 14.13
CA GLU A 470 14.29 8.66 13.65
C GLU A 470 13.27 9.19 14.68
N LYS A 471 12.18 9.79 14.19
CA LYS A 471 11.00 10.11 15.00
C LYS A 471 9.79 9.48 14.36
N GLN A 472 8.86 8.99 15.19
CA GLN A 472 7.62 8.41 14.72
C GLN A 472 6.42 9.13 15.35
N TYR A 473 5.31 9.13 14.63
CA TYR A 473 4.05 9.70 15.07
C TYR A 473 2.89 8.79 14.66
N ILE A 474 1.83 8.79 15.46
CA ILE A 474 0.54 8.22 15.09
C ILE A 474 -0.52 9.31 15.09
N THR A 475 -1.26 9.42 14.00
CA THR A 475 -2.37 10.37 13.83
C THR A 475 -3.64 9.61 13.53
N LEU A 476 -4.69 9.87 14.30
CA LEU A 476 -6.03 9.32 14.09
C LEU A 476 -6.91 10.36 13.40
N MET A 477 -7.34 10.06 12.18
CA MET A 477 -8.20 10.93 11.38
C MET A 477 -9.27 10.10 10.67
N ASN A 478 -10.50 10.59 10.64
CA ASN A 478 -11.58 9.91 9.94
C ASN A 478 -11.38 9.96 8.43
N ILE A 479 -11.44 8.82 7.75
CA ILE A 479 -11.27 8.75 6.29
C ILE A 479 -12.25 9.64 5.52
N MET A 480 -13.44 9.88 6.06
CA MET A 480 -14.50 10.62 5.38
C MET A 480 -14.23 12.12 5.35
N ASP A 481 -13.83 12.71 6.47
CA ASP A 481 -13.78 14.16 6.64
C ASP A 481 -12.47 14.67 7.27
N GLY A 482 -11.56 13.79 7.65
CA GLY A 482 -10.26 14.13 8.22
C GLY A 482 -10.36 14.65 9.65
N ARG A 483 -11.54 14.55 10.28
CA ARG A 483 -11.74 14.97 11.66
C ARG A 483 -11.13 13.97 12.63
N SER A 484 -10.87 14.41 13.85
CA SER A 484 -10.51 13.48 14.92
C SER A 484 -11.64 12.46 15.16
N PRO A 485 -11.33 11.30 15.77
CA PRO A 485 -12.35 10.37 16.24
C PRO A 485 -13.41 11.08 17.11
N SER A 486 -14.66 10.63 17.03
CA SER A 486 -15.79 11.18 17.80
C SER A 486 -15.78 10.79 19.27
N PHE A 487 -14.88 9.90 19.66
CA PHE A 487 -14.65 9.46 21.03
C PHE A 487 -13.17 9.66 21.37
N GLN A 488 -12.85 9.85 22.65
CA GLN A 488 -11.46 10.01 23.07
C GLN A 488 -10.74 8.67 22.96
N VAL A 489 -9.63 8.66 22.21
CA VAL A 489 -8.84 7.44 21.97
C VAL A 489 -7.53 7.44 22.76
N MET A 490 -6.89 8.61 22.85
CA MET A 490 -5.58 8.76 23.47
C MET A 490 -5.75 9.27 24.91
N ASP A 491 -5.02 8.67 25.85
CA ASP A 491 -4.96 9.13 27.24
C ASP A 491 -3.77 10.08 27.38
N ARG A 492 -4.03 11.39 27.45
CA ARG A 492 -2.96 12.39 27.55
C ARG A 492 -2.47 12.52 28.99
N ASN A 493 -3.39 12.53 29.95
CA ASN A 493 -3.04 12.80 31.35
C ASN A 493 -2.54 11.53 32.08
N GLY A 494 -2.64 10.37 31.44
CA GLY A 494 -2.13 9.09 31.89
C GLY A 494 -2.90 8.51 33.07
N ASP A 495 -4.17 8.88 33.27
CA ASP A 495 -5.00 8.44 34.39
C ASP A 495 -5.76 7.12 34.11
N GLY A 496 -5.60 6.56 32.91
CA GLY A 496 -6.24 5.32 32.47
C GLY A 496 -7.72 5.49 32.08
N LEU A 497 -8.24 6.72 32.08
CA LEU A 497 -9.54 7.08 31.56
C LEU A 497 -9.36 7.84 30.24
N TYR A 498 -10.37 7.76 29.38
CA TYR A 498 -10.34 8.38 28.06
C TYR A 498 -11.52 9.34 27.94
N ASN A 499 -11.30 10.59 28.32
CA ASN A 499 -12.34 11.60 28.43
C ASN A 499 -11.96 12.89 27.68
N ASN A 500 -12.87 13.34 26.81
CA ASN A 500 -12.71 14.59 26.08
C ASN A 500 -13.15 15.78 26.96
N VAL A 501 -12.37 16.06 28.01
CA VAL A 501 -12.59 17.18 28.94
C VAL A 501 -11.34 18.06 28.96
N ALA A 502 -11.56 19.38 29.03
CA ALA A 502 -10.47 20.35 29.12
C ALA A 502 -9.58 20.08 30.35
N GLY A 503 -8.26 20.06 30.16
CA GLY A 503 -7.30 19.75 31.23
C GLY A 503 -7.16 18.24 31.53
N LYS A 504 -7.88 17.38 30.81
CA LYS A 504 -7.73 15.92 30.87
C LYS A 504 -7.07 15.39 29.59
N ASP A 505 -7.79 14.69 28.72
CA ASP A 505 -7.25 14.23 27.44
C ASP A 505 -7.47 15.20 26.29
N ASP A 506 -8.32 16.19 26.50
CA ASP A 506 -8.33 17.41 25.70
C ASP A 506 -8.62 17.19 24.20
N GLY A 507 -9.21 16.05 23.81
CA GLY A 507 -9.55 15.79 22.41
C GLY A 507 -8.34 15.52 21.52
N VAL A 508 -7.20 15.13 22.09
CA VAL A 508 -5.99 14.85 21.29
C VAL A 508 -6.19 13.61 20.42
N SER A 509 -5.70 13.67 19.18
CA SER A 509 -5.79 12.57 18.22
C SER A 509 -4.50 12.34 17.44
N ARG A 510 -3.40 12.92 17.91
CA ARG A 510 -2.05 12.69 17.40
C ARG A 510 -1.07 12.57 18.56
N MET A 511 -0.13 11.63 18.48
CA MET A 511 0.84 11.35 19.54
C MET A 511 2.22 11.00 18.95
N SER A 512 3.30 11.36 19.64
CA SER A 512 4.64 10.87 19.32
C SER A 512 4.82 9.40 19.71
N LEU A 513 5.58 8.66 18.92
CA LEU A 513 5.93 7.26 19.16
C LEU A 513 7.45 7.12 19.27
N PRO A 514 7.93 6.10 20.01
CA PRO A 514 9.35 5.79 20.04
C PRO A 514 9.85 5.36 18.65
N PRO A 515 11.14 5.57 18.34
CA PRO A 515 11.73 5.14 17.07
C PRO A 515 11.72 3.62 16.92
N GLY A 516 11.80 3.14 15.67
CA GLY A 516 11.99 1.73 15.36
C GLY A 516 10.70 0.91 15.25
N ALA A 517 10.80 -0.39 15.54
CA ALA A 517 9.65 -1.29 15.39
C ALA A 517 8.63 -1.05 16.51
N ILE A 518 7.35 -1.02 16.12
CA ILE A 518 6.22 -0.94 17.04
C ILE A 518 5.37 -2.21 16.92
N GLY A 519 5.05 -2.82 18.05
CA GLY A 519 4.11 -3.92 18.15
C GLY A 519 2.77 -3.44 18.67
N ALA A 520 1.67 -3.91 18.08
CA ALA A 520 0.32 -3.63 18.56
C ALA A 520 -0.33 -4.93 19.07
N VAL A 521 -0.93 -4.86 20.27
CA VAL A 521 -1.70 -5.96 20.85
C VAL A 521 -3.10 -5.46 21.17
N THR A 522 -4.10 -6.10 20.57
CA THR A 522 -5.50 -5.78 20.84
C THR A 522 -5.98 -6.55 22.06
N GLY A 523 -6.22 -5.83 23.16
CA GLY A 523 -6.86 -6.35 24.36
C GLY A 523 -8.38 -6.13 24.35
N LYS A 524 -9.05 -6.53 25.44
CA LYS A 524 -10.51 -6.39 25.56
C LYS A 524 -10.97 -4.93 25.55
N LYS A 525 -10.26 -4.04 26.26
CA LYS A 525 -10.64 -2.62 26.45
C LYS A 525 -9.77 -1.63 25.70
N VAL A 526 -8.52 -2.00 25.47
CA VAL A 526 -7.49 -1.11 24.90
C VAL A 526 -6.71 -1.84 23.81
N ILE A 527 -6.22 -1.07 22.84
CA ILE A 527 -5.18 -1.50 21.91
C ILE A 527 -3.87 -0.93 22.46
N THR A 528 -2.93 -1.80 22.80
CA THR A 528 -1.63 -1.39 23.35
C THR A 528 -0.59 -1.39 22.25
N ILE A 529 0.02 -0.24 21.99
CA ILE A 529 1.22 -0.13 21.14
C ILE A 529 2.44 -0.08 22.03
N THR A 530 3.39 -0.99 21.81
CA THR A 530 4.68 -1.03 22.53
C THR A 530 5.81 -0.85 21.53
N GLY A 531 6.71 0.09 21.81
CA GLY A 531 7.91 0.28 21.01
C GLY A 531 9.15 -0.30 21.68
N VAL A 532 10.31 0.02 21.11
CA VAL A 532 11.63 -0.46 21.59
C VAL A 532 11.98 0.05 22.99
N ASP A 533 11.34 1.12 23.46
CA ASP A 533 11.49 1.64 24.82
C ASP A 533 10.74 0.81 25.89
N GLY A 534 10.02 -0.24 25.47
CA GLY A 534 9.23 -1.10 26.33
C GLY A 534 8.00 -0.41 26.96
N LYS A 535 7.75 0.86 26.62
CA LYS A 535 6.66 1.63 27.18
C LYS A 535 5.36 1.32 26.45
N LYS A 536 4.33 0.98 27.21
CA LYS A 536 2.97 0.74 26.71
C LYS A 536 2.27 2.07 26.42
N ASN A 537 1.71 2.18 25.24
CA ASN A 537 0.86 3.30 24.84
C ASN A 537 -0.53 2.71 24.57
N ASP A 538 -1.45 2.90 25.52
CA ASP A 538 -2.77 2.29 25.49
C ASP A 538 -3.79 3.23 24.84
N PHE A 539 -4.47 2.73 23.81
CA PHE A 539 -5.52 3.44 23.08
C PHE A 539 -6.88 2.85 23.42
N ALA A 540 -7.87 3.70 23.71
CA ALA A 540 -9.24 3.27 23.95
C ALA A 540 -9.82 2.59 22.72
N ARG A 541 -10.43 1.42 22.89
CA ARG A 541 -11.20 0.80 21.82
C ARG A 541 -12.49 1.58 21.56
N ALA A 542 -13.01 1.44 20.34
CA ALA A 542 -14.29 2.01 19.99
C ALA A 542 -15.39 1.44 20.91
N PRO A 543 -16.40 2.25 21.30
CA PRO A 543 -17.52 1.74 22.08
C PRO A 543 -18.19 0.57 21.34
N GLU A 544 -18.28 -0.59 21.99
CA GLU A 544 -19.01 -1.73 21.43
C GLU A 544 -20.49 -1.36 21.31
N GLN A 545 -20.96 -1.11 20.08
CA GLN A 545 -22.40 -1.10 19.82
C GLN A 545 -22.88 -2.54 19.88
N ALA A 546 -23.57 -2.90 20.95
CA ALA A 546 -24.27 -4.17 21.03
C ALA A 546 -25.37 -4.19 19.96
N LEU A 547 -25.05 -4.72 18.78
CA LEU A 547 -26.06 -5.20 17.83
C LEU A 547 -26.73 -6.40 18.49
N ARG A 548 -27.81 -6.14 19.25
CA ARG A 548 -28.79 -7.18 19.56
C ARG A 548 -29.59 -7.37 18.29
N PRO A 549 -29.47 -8.50 17.55
CA PRO A 549 -30.38 -8.77 16.46
C PRO A 549 -31.78 -8.82 17.06
N SER A 550 -32.63 -7.87 16.72
CA SER A 550 -34.04 -8.01 17.07
C SER A 550 -34.63 -9.07 16.13
N TRP A 551 -35.43 -9.99 16.67
CA TRP A 551 -36.07 -11.07 15.91
C TRP A 551 -36.85 -10.62 14.67
N ARG A 552 -37.15 -9.32 14.53
CA ARG A 552 -37.79 -8.71 13.35
C ARG A 552 -36.87 -8.47 12.15
N GLN A 553 -35.54 -8.59 12.29
CA GLN A 553 -34.59 -8.41 11.18
C GLN A 553 -34.20 -9.73 10.49
N LEU A 554 -34.75 -10.86 10.93
CA LEU A 554 -34.48 -12.22 10.41
C LEU A 554 -35.71 -12.86 9.73
N GLN A 555 -36.74 -12.09 9.40
CA GLN A 555 -37.90 -12.55 8.63
C GLN A 555 -37.93 -11.95 7.23
#